data_AF-A0A2W5QDT1-F1
#
_entry.id   AF-A0A2W5QDT1-F1
#
_cell.length_a   1.000
_cell.length_b   1.000
_cell.length_c   1.000
_cell.angle_alpha   90.00
_cell.angle_beta   90.00
_cell.angle_gamma   90.00
#
_symmetry.space_group_name_H-M   'P 1'
#
loop_
_entity.id
_entity.type
_entity.pdbx_description
1 polymer ?
#
loop_
_entity_poly.entity_id
_entity_poly.type
_entity_poly.pdbx_seq_one_letter_code
_entity_poly.pdbx_strand_id
1 'polypeptide(L)' 'LVKTAKFDAPAKVSTIDGVRVDWPDGFGLIRASNTTPVLVLRFEGQTQDALHRIEDVMTKLLKSVKPDAVFGGAAH' A
#
# COMPACT_ATOMS: atom_id res chain seq x y z
N LEU A 1 6.60 6.08 -6.66
CA LEU A 1 5.98 5.62 -5.40
C LEU A 1 6.75 6.11 -4.17
N VAL A 2 8.01 5.68 -3.97
CA VAL A 2 8.85 6.06 -2.80
C VAL A 2 8.95 7.56 -2.56
N LYS A 3 9.09 8.38 -3.62
CA LYS A 3 9.18 9.86 -3.49
C LYS A 3 7.88 10.54 -3.03
N THR A 4 6.74 9.86 -3.15
CA THR A 4 5.40 10.41 -2.87
C THR A 4 4.85 9.92 -1.53
N ALA A 5 5.41 8.85 -0.97
CA ALA A 5 4.98 8.25 0.29
C ALA A 5 5.41 9.12 1.49
N LYS A 6 4.68 10.21 1.72
CA LYS A 6 4.79 11.06 2.91
C LYS A 6 3.54 10.85 3.75
N PHE A 7 3.70 10.26 4.92
CA PHE A 7 2.64 10.07 5.89
C PHE A 7 3.06 10.68 7.21
N ASP A 8 2.15 11.43 7.83
CA ASP A 8 2.41 12.06 9.13
C ASP A 8 2.42 11.01 10.25
N ALA A 9 3.12 11.34 11.34
CA ALA A 9 3.12 10.52 12.54
C ALA A 9 1.67 10.28 13.00
N PRO A 10 1.31 9.05 13.43
CA PRO A 10 2.18 7.94 13.83
C PRO A 10 2.59 6.97 12.71
N ALA A 11 2.31 7.28 11.44
CA ALA A 11 2.65 6.40 10.33
C ALA A 11 4.17 6.30 10.13
N LYS A 12 4.69 5.08 9.94
CA LYS A 12 6.10 4.82 9.65
C LYS A 12 6.26 4.27 8.24
N VAL A 13 7.07 4.93 7.43
CA VAL A 13 7.31 4.54 6.04
C VAL A 13 8.63 3.77 5.94
N SER A 14 8.60 2.58 5.34
CA SER A 14 9.77 1.81 4.95
C SER A 14 9.80 1.61 3.44
N THR A 15 10.99 1.76 2.86
CA THR A 15 11.19 1.77 1.39
C THR A 15 12.20 0.73 0.91
N ILE A 16 12.55 -0.22 1.80
CA ILE A 16 13.59 -1.24 1.56
C ILE A 16 13.15 -2.22 0.45
N ASP A 17 11.90 -2.66 0.48
CA ASP A 17 11.33 -3.60 -0.49
C ASP A 17 9.93 -3.13 -0.91
N GLY A 18 9.90 -2.15 -1.79
CA GLY A 18 8.68 -1.44 -2.19
C GLY A 18 8.37 -0.26 -1.28
N VAL A 19 7.09 -0.03 -0.99
CA VAL A 19 6.61 0.97 -0.03
C VAL A 19 5.74 0.26 0.98
N ARG A 20 6.23 0.20 2.22
CA ARG A 20 5.47 -0.24 3.39
C ARG A 20 5.16 0.96 4.26
N VAL A 21 3.93 1.04 4.74
CA VAL A 21 3.49 2.07 5.68
C VAL A 21 2.81 1.37 6.84
N ASP A 22 3.33 1.57 8.04
CA ASP A 22 2.81 1.01 9.28
C ASP A 22 2.10 2.10 10.09
N TRP A 23 0.84 1.87 10.45
CA TRP A 23 0.04 2.66 11.39
C TRP A 23 -0.16 1.86 12.70
N PRO A 24 -0.55 2.49 13.82
CA PRO A 24 -0.84 1.78 15.07
C PRO A 24 -1.92 0.70 14.95
N ASP A 25 -2.82 0.84 13.99
CA ASP A 25 -4.02 0.03 13.77
C ASP A 25 -3.95 -0.83 12.49
N GLY A 26 -2.81 -0.91 11.81
CA GLY A 26 -2.65 -1.72 10.60
C GLY A 26 -1.46 -1.34 9.73
N PHE A 27 -1.30 -1.98 8.57
CA PHE A 27 -0.26 -1.63 7.61
C PHE A 27 -0.70 -1.81 6.15
N GLY A 28 0.00 -1.10 5.25
CA GLY A 28 -0.12 -1.26 3.81
C GLY A 28 1.23 -1.52 3.17
N LEU A 29 1.29 -2.43 2.20
CA LEU A 29 2.49 -2.75 1.42
C LEU A 29 2.18 -2.72 -0.07
N ILE A 30 3.04 -2.07 -0.85
CA ILE A 30 3.08 -2.14 -2.31
C ILE A 30 4.51 -2.48 -2.71
N ARG A 31 4.73 -3.61 -3.39
CA ARG A 31 6.05 -4.03 -3.87
C ARG A 31 5.98 -4.56 -5.29
N ALA A 32 7.11 -4.58 -5.97
CA ALA A 32 7.24 -5.37 -7.20
C ALA A 32 7.29 -6.86 -6.85
N SER A 33 6.67 -7.68 -7.69
CA SER A 33 6.90 -9.12 -7.68
C SER A 33 8.33 -9.41 -8.17
N ASN A 34 8.97 -10.41 -7.56
CA ASN A 34 10.33 -10.81 -7.93
C ASN A 34 10.36 -11.66 -9.21
N THR A 35 9.25 -12.32 -9.55
CA THR A 35 9.21 -13.35 -10.59
C THR A 35 8.24 -13.02 -11.73
N THR A 36 7.38 -12.02 -11.57
CA THR A 36 6.38 -11.63 -12.57
C THR A 36 6.28 -10.11 -12.70
N PRO A 37 5.90 -9.56 -13.86
CA PRO A 37 5.82 -8.11 -14.08
C PRO A 37 4.54 -7.51 -13.49
N VAL A 38 4.30 -7.77 -12.19
CA VAL A 38 3.12 -7.29 -11.46
C VAL A 38 3.53 -6.60 -10.15
N LEU A 39 2.67 -5.72 -9.65
CA LEU A 39 2.77 -5.19 -8.30
C LEU A 39 1.95 -6.07 -7.36
N VAL A 40 2.52 -6.37 -6.19
CA VAL A 40 1.83 -7.05 -5.10
C VAL A 40 1.42 -6.01 -4.07
N LEU A 41 0.15 -6.03 -3.70
CA LEU A 41 -0.43 -5.16 -2.69
C LEU A 41 -0.93 -6.01 -1.52
N ARG A 42 -0.71 -5.56 -0.29
CA ARG A 42 -1.25 -6.17 0.92
C ARG A 42 -1.68 -5.09 1.89
N PHE A 43 -2.88 -5.23 2.42
CA PHE A 43 -3.45 -4.33 3.42
C PHE A 43 -3.90 -5.16 4.62
N GLU A 44 -3.69 -4.62 5.81
CA GLU A 44 -4.11 -5.23 7.06
C GLU A 44 -4.57 -4.13 8.01
N GLY A 45 -5.72 -4.33 8.66
CA GLY A 45 -6.26 -3.43 9.66
C GLY A 45 -6.80 -4.24 10.83
N GLN A 46 -6.63 -3.74 12.05
CA GLN A 46 -7.16 -4.37 13.27
C GLN A 46 -8.69 -4.29 13.33
N THR A 47 -9.29 -3.37 12.57
CA THR A 47 -10.74 -3.24 12.36
C THR A 47 -11.04 -3.11 10.88
N GLN A 48 -12.29 -3.36 10.50
CA GLN A 48 -12.73 -3.17 9.12
C GLN A 48 -12.55 -1.72 8.64
N ASP A 49 -12.84 -0.75 9.51
CA ASP A 49 -12.63 0.67 9.21
C ASP A 49 -11.14 1.00 8.98
N ALA A 50 -10.24 0.44 9.80
CA ALA A 50 -8.80 0.62 9.62
C ALA A 50 -8.33 0.00 8.29
N LEU A 51 -8.81 -1.21 7.97
CA LEU A 51 -8.51 -1.88 6.71
C LEU A 51 -8.95 -1.02 5.51
N HIS A 52 -10.20 -0.58 5.48
CA HIS A 52 -10.73 0.26 4.41
C HIS A 52 -9.98 1.58 4.28
N ARG A 53 -9.66 2.25 5.40
CA ARG A 53 -8.86 3.47 5.41
C ARG A 53 -7.48 3.25 4.78
N ILE A 54 -6.81 2.15 5.15
CA ILE A 54 -5.48 1.81 4.65
C ILE A 54 -5.54 1.49 3.15
N GLU A 55 -6.49 0.66 2.73
CA GLU A 55 -6.70 0.33 1.32
C GLU A 55 -6.92 1.57 0.46
N ASP A 56 -7.78 2.48 0.91
CA ASP A 56 -8.07 3.74 0.23
C ASP A 56 -6.83 4.62 0.07
N VAL A 57 -6.08 4.80 1.16
CA VAL A 57 -4.88 5.64 1.18
C VAL A 57 -3.80 5.08 0.26
N MET A 58 -3.57 3.78 0.32
CA MET A 58 -2.54 3.12 -0.49
C MET A 58 -2.93 3.07 -1.97
N THR A 59 -4.22 2.85 -2.28
CA THR A 59 -4.75 2.88 -3.65
C THR A 59 -4.65 4.27 -4.26
N LYS A 60 -4.97 5.33 -3.50
CA LYS A 60 -4.78 6.73 -3.92
C LYS A 60 -3.30 7.03 -4.19
N LEU A 61 -2.40 6.57 -3.32
CA LEU A 61 -0.96 6.71 -3.53
C LEU A 61 -0.51 6.02 -4.82
N LEU A 62 -0.96 4.78 -5.09
CA LEU A 62 -0.63 4.09 -6.33
C LEU A 62 -1.15 4.84 -7.55
N LYS A 63 -2.42 5.24 -7.54
CA LYS A 63 -3.04 5.98 -8.66
C LYS A 63 -2.37 7.34 -8.92
N SER A 64 -1.80 7.98 -7.90
CA SER A 64 -1.06 9.24 -8.08
C SER A 64 0.19 9.10 -8.97
N VAL A 65 0.76 7.90 -9.06
CA VAL A 65 1.97 7.62 -9.87
C VAL A 65 1.69 6.71 -11.06
N LYS A 66 0.61 5.93 -11.00
CA LYS A 66 0.14 5.06 -12.07
C LYS A 66 -1.40 5.13 -12.16
N PRO A 67 -1.95 6.17 -12.83
CA PRO A 67 -3.41 6.37 -12.93
C PRO A 67 -4.14 5.24 -13.65
N ASP A 68 -3.44 4.56 -14.56
CA ASP A 68 -3.90 3.42 -15.36
C ASP A 68 -3.71 2.07 -14.66
N ALA A 69 -3.40 2.06 -13.36
CA ALA A 69 -3.25 0.81 -12.61
C ALA A 69 -4.55 0.01 -12.60
N VAL A 70 -4.48 -1.22 -13.12
CA VAL A 70 -5.56 -2.20 -13.06
C VAL A 70 -5.29 -3.13 -11.87
N PHE A 71 -6.26 -3.24 -10.96
CA PHE A 71 -6.17 -4.16 -9.82
C PHE A 71 -6.67 -5.53 -10.28
N GLY A 72 -5.80 -6.54 -10.17
CA GLY A 72 -6.21 -7.94 -10.28
C GLY A 72 -7.05 -8.35 -9.08
N GLY A 73 -7.90 -9.37 -9.23
CA GLY A 73 -8.75 -9.86 -8.14
C GLY A 73 -7.94 -10.26 -6.90
N ALA A 74 -8.53 -10.05 -5.72
CA ALA A 74 -7.94 -10.45 -4.45
C ALA A 74 -7.70 -11.97 -4.44
N ALA A 75 -6.44 -12.38 -4.27
CA ALA A 75 -6.14 -13.76 -3.91
C ALA A 75 -6.51 -13.92 -2.43
N HIS A 76 -7.69 -14.48 -2.17
CA HIS A 76 -8.15 -14.90 -0.85
C HIS A 76 -7.59 -16.28 -0.50
#